data_AF-A0A1V4HV67-F1
#
_entry.id   AF-A0A1V4HV67-F1
#
_cell.length_a   1.000
_cell.length_b   1.000
_cell.length_c   1.000
_cell.angle_alpha   90.00
_cell.angle_beta   90.00
_cell.angle_gamma   90.00
#
_symmetry.space_group_name_H-M   'P 1'
#
loop_
_entity.id
_entity.type
_entity.pdbx_description
1 polymer ?
#
loop_
_entity_poly.entity_id
_entity_poly.type
_entity_poly.pdbx_seq_one_letter_code
_entity_poly.pdbx_strand_id
1 'polypeptide(L)'
;MADLAIGITAILSFWRELAFKAAAVCAASVFLLGDAVGHVRQMVIVGNFAPGNAGLPFYMDIVCPLLAIALVFVSKANANKRKRLPLNLP
;
A
#
# COMPACT_ATOMS: atom_id res chain seq x y z
N MET A 1 3.45 -0.12 -17.09
CA MET A 1 4.81 0.33 -16.68
C MET A 1 4.85 0.65 -15.19
N ALA A 2 3.90 1.43 -14.68
CA ALA A 2 3.82 1.76 -13.26
C ALA A 2 3.64 0.52 -12.37
N ASP A 3 2.77 -0.43 -12.74
CA ASP A 3 2.51 -1.66 -11.96
C ASP A 3 3.77 -2.49 -11.73
N LEU A 4 4.58 -2.64 -12.79
CA LEU A 4 5.85 -3.34 -12.74
C LEU A 4 6.85 -2.61 -11.83
N ALA A 5 6.93 -1.28 -11.94
CA ALA A 5 7.80 -0.47 -11.10
C ALA A 5 7.41 -0.56 -9.61
N ILE A 6 6.12 -0.48 -9.29
CA ILE A 6 5.60 -0.68 -7.94
C ILE A 6 5.90 -2.10 -7.45
N GLY A 7 5.66 -3.12 -8.27
CA GLY A 7 5.94 -4.51 -7.94
C GLY A 7 7.42 -4.78 -7.63
N ILE A 8 8.34 -4.29 -8.48
CA ILE A 8 9.78 -4.39 -8.24
C ILE A 8 10.18 -3.63 -6.96
N THR A 9 9.64 -2.43 -6.76
CA THR A 9 9.91 -1.64 -5.55
C THR A 9 9.45 -2.38 -4.28
N ALA A 10 8.30 -3.03 -4.34
CA ALA A 10 7.79 -3.85 -3.24
C ALA A 10 8.70 -5.05 -2.95
N ILE A 11 9.16 -5.78 -3.97
CA ILE A 11 10.12 -6.89 -3.82
C ILE A 11 11.41 -6.38 -3.17
N LEU A 12 11.98 -5.31 -3.69
CA LEU A 12 13.21 -4.72 -3.14
C LEU A 12 13.03 -4.27 -1.69
N SER A 13 11.84 -3.80 -1.32
CA SER A 13 11.57 -3.34 0.05
C SER A 13 11.59 -4.44 1.10
N PHE A 14 11.37 -5.70 0.72
CA PHE A 14 11.16 -6.81 1.64
C PHE A 14 12.34 -6.99 2.62
N TRP A 15 13.56 -6.83 2.14
CA TRP A 15 14.81 -6.97 2.92
C TRP A 15 15.37 -5.66 3.48
N ARG A 16 14.65 -4.54 3.33
CA ARG A 16 15.11 -3.22 3.76
C ARG A 16 14.51 -2.81 5.10
N GLU A 17 15.08 -1.76 5.68
CA GLU A 17 14.59 -1.18 6.93
C GLU A 17 13.14 -0.70 6.83
N LEU A 18 12.49 -0.55 7.99
CA LEU A 18 11.10 -0.11 8.08
C LEU A 18 10.86 1.25 7.40
N ALA A 19 11.84 2.15 7.43
CA ALA A 19 11.76 3.44 6.73
C ALA A 19 11.62 3.27 5.21
N PHE A 20 12.39 2.35 4.60
CA PHE A 20 12.29 2.07 3.18
C PHE A 20 10.97 1.37 2.83
N LYS A 21 10.52 0.44 3.68
CA LYS A 21 9.20 -0.20 3.54
C LYS A 21 8.07 0.83 3.58
N ALA A 22 8.14 1.78 4.50
CA ALA A 22 7.18 2.87 4.59
C ALA A 22 7.19 3.75 3.32
N ALA A 23 8.37 4.07 2.77
CA ALA A 23 8.47 4.82 1.52
C ALA A 23 7.88 4.07 0.32
N ALA A 24 8.18 2.77 0.20
CA ALA A 24 7.62 1.91 -0.84
C ALA A 24 6.08 1.81 -0.75
N VAL A 25 5.54 1.64 0.45
CA VAL A 25 4.09 1.64 0.70
C VAL A 25 3.47 2.99 0.37
N CYS A 26 4.15 4.10 0.67
CA CYS A 26 3.67 5.44 0.35
C CYS A 26 3.56 5.64 -1.17
N ALA A 27 4.59 5.27 -1.93
CA ALA A 27 4.58 5.33 -3.39
C ALA A 27 3.48 4.45 -4.00
N ALA A 28 3.36 3.19 -3.54
CA ALA A 28 2.32 2.28 -3.99
C ALA A 28 0.91 2.81 -3.67
N SER A 29 0.73 3.45 -2.52
CA SER A 29 -0.56 4.00 -2.11
C SER A 29 -1.00 5.18 -2.94
N VAL A 30 -0.08 6.09 -3.27
CA VAL A 30 -0.38 7.22 -4.17
C VAL A 30 -0.77 6.71 -5.55
N PHE A 31 -0.06 5.69 -6.06
CA PHE A 31 -0.36 5.10 -7.36
C PHE A 31 -1.75 4.43 -7.38
N LEU A 32 -2.01 3.48 -6.48
CA LEU A 32 -3.26 2.72 -6.46
C LEU A 32 -4.48 3.61 -6.17
N LEU A 33 -4.39 4.51 -5.18
CA LEU A 33 -5.49 5.44 -4.92
C LEU A 33 -5.72 6.42 -6.09
N GLY A 34 -4.67 6.76 -6.83
CA GLY A 34 -4.77 7.53 -8.08
C GLY A 34 -5.58 6.78 -9.14
N ASP A 35 -5.33 5.49 -9.33
CA ASP A 35 -6.09 4.64 -10.24
C ASP A 35 -7.55 4.46 -9.78
N ALA A 36 -7.80 4.31 -8.48
CA ALA A 36 -9.16 4.30 -7.93
C ALA A 36 -9.94 5.59 -8.27
N VAL A 37 -9.29 6.76 -8.18
CA VAL A 37 -9.89 8.04 -8.61
C VAL A 37 -10.16 8.03 -10.12
N GLY A 38 -9.25 7.48 -10.92
CA GLY A 38 -9.45 7.28 -12.36
C GLY A 38 -10.68 6.43 -12.67
N HIS A 39 -10.86 5.31 -11.96
CA HIS A 39 -12.01 4.44 -12.06
C HIS A 39 -13.32 5.18 -11.72
N VAL A 40 -13.36 5.89 -10.58
CA VAL A 40 -14.53 6.71 -10.18
C VAL A 40 -14.85 7.76 -11.25
N ARG A 41 -13.83 8.43 -11.80
CA ARG A 41 -14.01 9.42 -12.86
C ARG A 41 -14.66 8.79 -14.09
N GLN A 42 -14.25 7.58 -14.50
CA GLN A 42 -14.87 6.86 -15.62
C GLN A 42 -16.31 6.44 -15.33
N MET A 43 -16.61 6.02 -14.10
CA MET A 43 -17.97 5.68 -13.67
C MET A 43 -18.91 6.89 -13.74
N VAL A 44 -18.45 8.04 -13.25
CA VAL A 44 -19.28 9.25 -13.15
C VAL A 44 -19.45 9.94 -14.51
N ILE A 45 -18.38 10.08 -15.29
CA ILE A 45 -18.42 10.89 -16.53
C ILE A 45 -18.96 10.07 -17.71
N VAL A 46 -18.57 8.81 -17.82
CA VAL A 46 -18.84 7.99 -19.02
C VAL A 46 -19.75 6.80 -18.71
N GLY A 47 -20.18 6.62 -17.45
CA GLY A 47 -21.05 5.52 -17.05
C GLY A 47 -20.40 4.14 -17.17
N ASN A 48 -19.06 4.06 -17.14
CA ASN A 48 -18.37 2.79 -17.31
C ASN A 48 -18.41 1.95 -16.02
N PHE A 49 -19.46 1.15 -15.85
CA PHE A 49 -19.59 0.20 -14.75
C PHE A 49 -19.20 -1.23 -15.14
N ALA A 50 -18.43 -1.40 -16.20
CA ALA A 50 -17.94 -2.72 -16.58
C ALA A 50 -17.09 -3.33 -15.44
N PRO A 51 -17.06 -4.67 -15.30
CA PRO A 51 -16.29 -5.33 -14.23
C PRO A 51 -14.80 -5.00 -14.20
N GLY A 52 -14.22 -4.60 -15.34
CA GLY A 52 -12.84 -4.13 -15.41
C GLY A 52 -12.60 -2.71 -14.87
N ASN A 53 -13.67 -1.91 -14.68
CA ASN A 53 -13.59 -0.54 -14.16
C ASN A 53 -14.22 -0.40 -12.77
N ALA A 54 -15.38 -1.00 -12.54
CA ALA A 54 -16.12 -0.93 -11.27
C ALA A 54 -16.15 -2.25 -10.49
N GLY A 55 -15.32 -3.21 -10.89
CA GLY A 55 -15.19 -4.50 -10.22
C GLY A 55 -13.88 -4.60 -9.44
N LEU A 56 -13.26 -5.79 -9.51
CA LEU A 56 -12.11 -6.14 -8.69
C LEU A 56 -10.95 -5.13 -8.73
N PRO A 57 -10.56 -4.55 -9.89
CA PRO A 57 -9.45 -3.58 -9.94
C PRO A 57 -9.68 -2.39 -8.99
N PHE A 58 -10.84 -1.73 -9.12
CA PHE A 58 -11.20 -0.59 -8.27
C PHE A 58 -11.19 -0.91 -6.76
N TYR A 59 -11.71 -2.07 -6.36
CA TYR A 59 -11.68 -2.45 -4.94
C TYR A 59 -10.26 -2.73 -4.46
N MET A 60 -9.43 -3.39 -5.27
CA MET A 60 -8.04 -3.71 -4.92
C MET A 60 -7.19 -2.44 -4.82
N ASP A 61 -7.47 -1.43 -5.65
CA ASP A 61 -6.83 -0.12 -5.61
C ASP A 61 -7.06 0.63 -4.28
N ILE A 62 -8.10 0.27 -3.53
CA ILE A 62 -8.42 0.85 -2.22
C ILE A 62 -7.95 -0.08 -1.08
N VAL A 63 -8.26 -1.37 -1.17
CA VAL A 63 -7.99 -2.33 -0.08
C VAL A 63 -6.49 -2.56 0.10
N CYS A 64 -5.72 -2.73 -0.98
CA CYS A 64 -4.29 -2.98 -0.91
C CYS A 64 -3.51 -1.86 -0.21
N PRO A 65 -3.68 -0.57 -0.57
CA PRO A 65 -2.92 0.49 0.10
C PRO A 65 -3.36 0.69 1.55
N LEU A 66 -4.65 0.58 1.87
CA LEU A 66 -5.13 0.68 3.26
C LEU A 66 -4.53 -0.42 4.14
N LEU A 67 -4.50 -1.66 3.65
CA LEU A 67 -3.89 -2.79 4.36
C LEU A 67 -2.39 -2.58 4.54
N ALA A 68 -1.67 -2.16 3.49
CA ALA A 68 -0.24 -1.92 3.54
C ALA A 68 0.13 -0.80 4.53
N ILE A 69 -0.62 0.30 4.54
CA ILE A 69 -0.46 1.39 5.50
C ILE A 69 -0.68 0.89 6.93
N ALA A 70 -1.76 0.14 7.18
CA ALA A 70 -2.04 -0.44 8.50
C ALA A 70 -0.89 -1.34 8.99
N LEU A 71 -0.35 -2.19 8.11
CA LEU A 71 0.78 -3.06 8.44
C LEU A 71 2.04 -2.29 8.80
N VAL A 72 2.34 -1.18 8.10
CA VAL A 72 3.48 -0.32 8.43
C VAL A 72 3.31 0.31 9.82
N PHE A 73 2.11 0.79 10.16
CA PHE A 73 1.82 1.33 11.48
C PHE A 73 1.96 0.28 12.60
N VAL A 74 1.41 -0.91 12.39
CA VAL A 74 1.54 -2.03 13.34
C VAL A 74 3.01 -2.42 13.53
N SER A 75 3.77 -2.53 12.43
CA SER A 75 5.19 -2.84 12.47
C SER A 75 5.99 -1.79 13.24
N LYS A 76 5.70 -0.50 13.02
CA LYS A 76 6.33 0.61 13.75
C LYS A 76 6.00 0.57 15.25
N ALA A 77 4.75 0.29 15.61
CA ALA A 77 4.33 0.17 16.99
C ALA A 77 5.06 -1.00 17.71
N ASN A 78 5.20 -2.15 17.03
CA ASN A 78 5.90 -3.31 17.56
C ASN A 78 7.41 -3.08 17.71
N ALA A 79 8.04 -2.41 16.74
CA ALA A 79 9.45 -2.03 16.83
C ALA A 79 9.71 -1.10 18.03
N ASN A 80 8.80 -0.14 18.27
CA ASN A 80 8.86 0.75 19.43
C ASN A 80 8.68 0.01 20.75
N LYS A 81 7.76 -0.96 20.83
CA LYS A 81 7.62 -1.81 22.02
C LYS A 81 8.91 -2.57 22.31
N ARG A 82 9.53 -3.19 21.30
CA ARG A 82 10.78 -3.96 21.45
C ARG A 82 11.93 -3.11 21.98
N LYS A 83 12.06 -1.85 21.56
CA LYS A 83 13.05 -0.89 22.09
C LYS A 83 12.79 -0.50 23.54
N ARG A 84 11.55 -0.59 24.03
CA ARG A 84 11.16 -0.21 25.41
C ARG A 84 11.30 -1.36 26.41
N LEU A 85 11.41 -2.62 25.97
CA LEU A 85 11.72 -3.71 26.90
C LEU A 85 13.17 -3.57 27.39
N PRO A 86 13.43 -3.67 28.71
CA PRO A 86 14.80 -3.68 29.21
C PRO A 86 15.52 -4.88 28.59
N LEU A 87 16.66 -4.62 27.96
CA LEU A 87 17.51 -5.60 27.28
C LEU A 87 18.24 -6.55 28.25
N ASN A 88 17.69 -6.74 29.47
CA ASN A 88 18.27 -7.48 30.58
C ASN A 88 17.24 -8.50 31.11
N LEU A 89 16.88 -9.49 30.30
CA LEU A 89 16.50 -10.80 30.82
C LEU A 89 17.75 -11.70 30.73
N PRO A 90 17.98 -12.54 31.77
CA PRO A 90 19.23 -13.28 31.98
C PRO A 90 19.59 -14.22 30.82
#